data_AF-A0A3F3PY77-F1
#
_entry.id   AF-A0A3F3PY77-F1
#
_cell.length_a   1.000
_cell.length_b   1.000
_cell.length_c   1.000
_cell.angle_alpha   90.00
_cell.angle_beta   90.00
_cell.angle_gamma   90.00
#
_symmetry.space_group_name_H-M   'P 1'
#
loop_
_entity.id
_entity.type
_entity.pdbx_description
1 polymer ?
#
loop_
_entity_poly.entity_id
_entity_poly.type
_entity_poly.pdbx_seq_one_letter_code
_entity_poly.pdbx_strand_id
1 'polypeptide(L)'
;MDQFALIVKNYHRHLEKCSPTVKVAITDDGIDPLQANLQENIDGGTSFHHRPGRPDRPIYYWSAPGGYGTEMAKLICRICPKACLCIIHLGEGLGEKEARQIKPETAIEAIKWATTAGVHIISMSWSINQSKVSGDLYNDFQNFIRAVYDKGITMFCAASDHGNTSVSGVKTISPLPSAIHSNLVQPPSMVKTDQDWCTETGLLSPWGKPTVTGSGAPSSVFTAVTVR
;
A
#
# COMPACT_ATOMS: atom_id res chain seq x y z
N MET A 1 -4.54 12.60 12.66
CA MET A 1 -4.08 11.20 12.55
C MET A 1 -3.53 10.64 13.87
N ASP A 2 -2.86 11.42 14.73
CA ASP A 2 -2.26 10.91 15.99
C ASP A 2 -3.30 10.41 16.99
N GLN A 3 -4.39 11.16 17.19
CA GLN A 3 -5.46 10.75 18.09
C GLN A 3 -6.12 9.43 17.66
N PHE A 4 -6.35 9.23 16.36
CA PHE A 4 -6.89 7.97 15.85
C PHE A 4 -5.93 6.80 16.13
N ALA A 5 -4.64 6.97 15.82
CA ALA A 5 -3.63 5.95 16.10
C ALA A 5 -3.54 5.61 17.60
N LEU A 6 -3.67 6.63 18.46
CA LEU A 6 -3.71 6.44 19.91
C LEU A 6 -4.94 5.63 20.35
N ILE A 7 -6.12 5.94 19.80
CA ILE A 7 -7.36 5.20 20.06
C ILE A 7 -7.21 3.73 19.65
N VAL A 8 -6.68 3.46 18.45
CA VAL A 8 -6.48 2.09 17.95
C VAL A 8 -5.50 1.32 18.85
N LYS A 9 -4.37 1.93 19.22
CA LYS A 9 -3.39 1.33 20.14
C LYS A 9 -4.02 0.98 21.50
N ASN A 10 -4.83 1.89 22.04
CA ASN A 10 -5.49 1.67 23.33
C ASN A 10 -6.54 0.55 23.25
N TYR A 11 -7.33 0.49 22.17
CA TYR A 11 -8.28 -0.60 21.94
C TYR A 11 -7.57 -1.95 21.78
N HIS A 12 -6.45 -1.99 21.06
CA HIS A 12 -5.77 -3.24 20.78
C HIS A 12 -5.20 -3.92 22.03
N ARG A 13 -4.77 -3.14 23.04
CA ARG A 13 -4.39 -3.66 24.37
C ARG A 13 -5.51 -4.46 25.04
N HIS A 14 -6.77 -4.18 24.71
CA HIS A 14 -7.93 -4.90 25.24
C HIS A 14 -8.34 -6.11 24.37
N LEU A 15 -7.81 -6.22 23.15
CA LEU A 15 -8.13 -7.27 22.17
C LEU A 15 -7.04 -8.35 22.08
N GLU A 16 -5.96 -8.26 22.87
CA GLU A 16 -4.76 -9.09 22.73
C GLU A 16 -4.98 -10.61 22.76
N LYS A 17 -6.09 -11.05 23.36
CA LYS A 17 -6.41 -12.48 23.48
C LYS A 17 -7.05 -13.09 22.22
N CYS A 18 -7.55 -12.29 21.29
CA CYS A 18 -8.43 -12.78 20.21
C CYS A 18 -8.11 -12.23 18.81
N SER A 19 -7.16 -11.32 18.63
CA SER A 19 -6.87 -10.75 17.31
C SER A 19 -5.90 -11.62 16.51
N PRO A 20 -6.25 -12.10 15.31
CA PRO A 20 -5.32 -12.82 14.45
C PRO A 20 -4.18 -11.92 14.00
N THR A 21 -2.98 -12.48 13.91
CA THR A 21 -1.80 -11.78 13.40
C THR A 21 -1.95 -11.49 11.91
N VAL A 22 -1.76 -10.23 11.51
CA VAL A 22 -1.83 -9.83 10.09
C VAL A 22 -0.42 -9.74 9.51
N LYS A 23 -0.09 -10.62 8.56
CA LYS A 23 1.14 -10.53 7.76
C LYS A 23 0.98 -9.58 6.56
N VAL A 24 1.87 -8.60 6.46
CA VAL A 24 1.90 -7.56 5.43
C VAL A 24 3.25 -7.61 4.71
N ALA A 25 3.25 -7.82 3.39
CA ALA A 25 4.42 -7.60 2.56
C ALA A 25 4.56 -6.12 2.21
N ILE A 26 5.74 -5.56 2.45
CA ILE A 26 6.15 -4.23 2.01
C ILE A 26 7.10 -4.42 0.83
N THR A 27 6.68 -4.05 -0.38
CA THR A 27 7.54 -4.10 -1.57
C THR A 27 8.04 -2.70 -1.88
N ASP A 28 9.29 -2.40 -1.50
CA ASP A 28 9.88 -1.07 -1.68
C ASP A 28 11.42 -1.12 -1.70
N ASP A 29 12.10 -0.05 -1.28
CA ASP A 29 13.56 0.06 -1.22
C ASP A 29 14.23 -0.61 -0.01
N GLY A 30 13.51 -1.50 0.69
CA GLY A 30 13.97 -2.13 1.94
C GLY A 30 13.51 -1.40 3.20
N ILE A 31 14.15 -1.68 4.34
CA ILE A 31 13.80 -1.11 5.64
C ILE A 31 15.04 -0.76 6.48
N ASP A 32 14.95 0.28 7.32
CA ASP A 32 15.84 0.47 8.47
C ASP A 32 15.14 -0.05 9.74
N PRO A 33 15.53 -1.23 10.25
CA PRO A 33 14.84 -1.88 11.37
C PRO A 33 15.01 -1.13 12.70
N LEU A 34 16.02 -0.24 12.81
CA LEU A 34 16.34 0.47 14.05
C LEU A 34 15.42 1.66 14.28
N GLN A 35 14.64 2.07 13.28
CA GLN A 35 13.72 3.19 13.44
C GLN A 35 12.41 2.76 14.09
N ALA A 36 11.92 3.59 15.03
CA ALA A 36 10.59 3.46 15.61
C ALA A 36 10.25 2.06 16.17
N ASN A 37 11.26 1.31 16.63
CA ASN A 37 11.15 -0.06 17.12
C ASN A 37 10.53 -1.05 16.12
N LEU A 38 10.70 -0.80 14.81
CA LEU A 38 10.15 -1.67 13.76
C LEU A 38 10.67 -3.11 13.83
N GLN A 39 11.83 -3.33 14.46
CA GLN A 39 12.42 -4.66 14.67
C GLN A 39 11.44 -5.68 15.27
N GLU A 40 10.54 -5.25 16.17
CA GLU A 40 9.55 -6.15 16.79
C GLU A 40 8.46 -6.61 15.82
N ASN A 41 8.23 -5.85 14.74
CA ASN A 41 7.23 -6.15 13.73
C ASN A 41 7.79 -6.93 12.54
N ILE A 42 9.12 -6.93 12.32
CA ILE A 42 9.73 -7.57 11.15
C ILE A 42 9.76 -9.09 11.33
N ASP A 43 9.02 -9.80 10.48
CA ASP A 43 8.91 -11.26 10.46
C ASP A 43 9.89 -11.91 9.46
N GLY A 44 10.67 -11.08 8.74
CA GLY A 44 11.68 -11.50 7.79
C GLY A 44 11.64 -10.68 6.50
N GLY A 45 12.39 -11.13 5.50
CA GLY A 45 12.42 -10.47 4.21
C GLY A 45 13.31 -11.11 3.16
N THR A 46 13.25 -10.57 1.96
CA THR A 46 14.10 -10.94 0.82
C THR A 46 14.50 -9.70 0.02
N SER A 47 15.49 -9.84 -0.84
CA SER A 47 15.91 -8.77 -1.72
C SER A 47 16.14 -9.26 -3.14
N PHE A 48 15.62 -8.48 -4.08
CA PHE A 48 15.85 -8.62 -5.52
C PHE A 48 16.73 -7.47 -6.06
N HIS A 49 17.23 -6.60 -5.17
CA HIS A 49 18.18 -5.57 -5.52
C HIS A 49 19.61 -6.09 -5.40
N HIS A 50 20.36 -6.01 -6.50
CA HIS A 50 21.72 -6.54 -6.58
C HIS A 50 22.72 -5.41 -6.74
N ARG A 51 23.92 -5.61 -6.18
CA ARG A 51 25.00 -4.63 -6.34
C ARG A 51 25.39 -4.51 -7.81
N PRO A 52 25.66 -3.29 -8.32
CA PRO A 52 26.18 -3.11 -9.68
C PRO A 52 27.42 -3.98 -9.92
N GLY A 53 27.41 -4.73 -11.01
CA GLY A 53 28.51 -5.63 -11.39
C GLY A 53 28.65 -6.90 -10.54
N ARG A 54 27.76 -7.16 -9.57
CA ARG A 54 27.76 -8.39 -8.75
C ARG A 54 26.33 -8.96 -8.58
N PRO A 55 25.77 -9.58 -9.63
CA PRO A 55 24.42 -10.13 -9.61
C PRO A 55 24.26 -11.31 -8.64
N ASP A 56 25.36 -11.91 -8.17
CA ASP A 56 25.38 -12.94 -7.13
C ASP A 56 25.21 -12.38 -5.70
N ARG A 57 25.24 -11.05 -5.54
CA ARG A 57 25.25 -10.39 -4.23
C ARG A 57 24.07 -9.43 -4.08
N PRO A 58 22.92 -9.91 -3.58
CA PRO A 58 21.83 -9.02 -3.24
C PRO A 58 22.24 -8.06 -2.11
N ILE A 59 21.71 -6.85 -2.15
CA ILE A 59 21.70 -5.92 -1.03
C ILE A 59 20.69 -6.43 -0.01
N TYR A 60 20.97 -6.33 1.28
CA TYR A 60 20.07 -6.85 2.31
C TYR A 60 18.74 -6.09 2.33
N TYR A 61 17.65 -6.79 2.66
CA TYR A 61 16.33 -6.15 2.78
C TYR A 61 16.24 -5.15 3.95
N TRP A 62 17.13 -5.28 4.94
CA TRP A 62 17.30 -4.32 6.05
C TRP A 62 18.23 -3.15 5.72
N SER A 63 18.44 -2.88 4.43
CA SER A 63 19.06 -1.67 3.93
C SER A 63 17.97 -0.81 3.30
N ALA A 64 17.83 0.44 3.73
CA ALA A 64 16.86 1.40 3.18
C ALA A 64 17.54 2.68 2.71
N PRO A 65 18.18 2.70 1.53
CA PRO A 65 18.90 3.86 1.05
C PRO A 65 18.01 5.09 0.79
N GLY A 66 16.75 4.89 0.39
CA GLY A 66 15.78 5.98 0.17
C GLY A 66 14.83 6.22 1.35
N GLY A 67 14.70 5.26 2.25
CA GLY A 67 13.84 5.34 3.44
C GLY A 67 12.35 5.14 3.18
N TYR A 68 11.93 4.92 1.93
CA TYR A 68 10.52 4.87 1.54
C TYR A 68 9.79 3.70 2.20
N GLY A 69 10.36 2.50 2.16
CA GLY A 69 9.82 1.32 2.83
C GLY A 69 9.80 1.45 4.36
N THR A 70 10.73 2.22 4.93
CA THR A 70 10.76 2.52 6.37
C THR A 70 9.60 3.42 6.78
N GLU A 71 9.31 4.47 6.01
CA GLU A 71 8.15 5.34 6.26
C GLU A 71 6.84 4.58 6.06
N MET A 72 6.75 3.73 5.04
CA MET A 72 5.60 2.86 4.82
C MET A 72 5.37 1.92 6.02
N ALA A 73 6.43 1.29 6.54
CA ALA A 73 6.36 0.44 7.73
C ALA A 73 5.87 1.20 8.97
N LYS A 74 6.39 2.41 9.21
CA LYS A 74 5.94 3.28 10.31
C LYS A 74 4.43 3.57 10.23
N LEU A 75 3.92 3.89 9.03
CA LEU A 75 2.50 4.17 8.83
C LEU A 75 1.64 2.92 9.08
N ILE A 76 2.07 1.76 8.60
CA ILE A 76 1.38 0.49 8.83
C ILE A 76 1.34 0.19 10.33
N CYS A 77 2.48 0.17 11.02
CA CYS A 77 2.55 -0.13 12.46
C CYS A 77 1.84 0.91 13.33
N ARG A 78 1.68 2.14 12.84
CA ARG A 78 0.91 3.16 13.54
C ARG A 78 -0.59 2.85 13.57
N ILE A 79 -1.12 2.20 12.53
CA ILE A 79 -2.54 1.81 12.42
C ILE A 79 -2.75 0.37 12.91
N CYS A 80 -1.81 -0.53 12.62
CA CYS A 80 -1.84 -1.94 13.00
C CYS A 80 -0.54 -2.30 13.76
N PRO A 81 -0.46 -2.01 15.07
CA PRO A 81 0.77 -2.16 15.85
C PRO A 81 1.32 -3.58 15.95
N LYS A 82 0.48 -4.60 15.73
CA LYS A 82 0.88 -6.02 15.76
C LYS A 82 0.99 -6.64 14.37
N ALA A 83 1.06 -5.83 13.31
CA ALA A 83 1.32 -6.34 11.98
C ALA A 83 2.70 -7.03 11.95
N CYS A 84 2.76 -8.19 11.31
CA CYS A 84 4.01 -8.87 10.97
C CYS A 84 4.42 -8.41 9.57
N LEU A 85 5.58 -7.77 9.46
CA LEU A 85 6.07 -7.16 8.25
C LEU A 85 7.07 -8.09 7.55
N CYS A 86 6.75 -8.47 6.32
CA CYS A 86 7.68 -9.14 5.42
C CYS A 86 8.26 -8.09 4.46
N ILE A 87 9.57 -7.85 4.53
CA ILE A 87 10.20 -6.77 3.76
C ILE A 87 10.78 -7.33 2.47
N ILE A 88 10.43 -6.72 1.34
CA ILE A 88 10.90 -7.14 0.02
C ILE A 88 11.58 -5.95 -0.65
N HIS A 89 12.91 -5.98 -0.70
CA HIS A 89 13.69 -4.93 -1.35
C HIS A 89 13.70 -5.14 -2.86
N LEU A 90 13.06 -4.22 -3.58
CA LEU A 90 12.91 -4.25 -5.03
C LEU A 90 14.19 -3.83 -5.73
N GLY A 91 14.39 -4.36 -6.93
CA GLY A 91 15.47 -3.93 -7.78
C GLY A 91 15.17 -2.56 -8.36
N GLU A 92 16.07 -1.63 -8.12
CA GLU A 92 15.96 -0.26 -8.61
C GLU A 92 17.04 0.07 -9.64
N GLY A 93 16.73 1.07 -10.46
CA GLY A 93 17.67 1.72 -11.36
C GLY A 93 17.37 3.21 -11.47
N LEU A 94 18.27 3.92 -12.14
CA LEU A 94 18.04 5.32 -12.50
C LEU A 94 17.23 5.37 -13.79
N GLY A 95 16.06 6.01 -13.72
CA GLY A 95 15.24 6.35 -14.86
C GLY A 95 15.66 7.66 -15.50
N GLU A 96 14.77 8.25 -16.29
CA GLU A 96 14.98 9.57 -16.88
C GLU A 96 15.16 10.63 -15.77
N LYS A 97 16.09 11.57 -15.98
CA LYS A 97 16.45 12.62 -15.00
C LYS A 97 16.91 12.07 -13.65
N GLU A 98 17.51 10.89 -13.63
CA GLU A 98 18.00 10.23 -12.41
C GLU A 98 16.90 9.91 -11.39
N ALA A 99 15.63 9.93 -11.81
CA ALA A 99 14.52 9.53 -10.96
C ALA A 99 14.60 8.03 -10.63
N ARG A 100 14.27 7.66 -9.40
CA ARG A 100 14.15 6.26 -8.97
C ARG A 100 13.15 5.53 -9.86
N GLN A 101 13.55 4.39 -10.43
CA GLN A 101 12.66 3.54 -11.23
C GLN A 101 12.75 2.08 -10.75
N ILE A 102 11.59 1.50 -10.45
CA ILE A 102 11.46 0.07 -10.14
C ILE A 102 11.66 -0.75 -11.40
N LYS A 103 12.44 -1.83 -11.30
CA LYS A 103 12.60 -2.83 -12.36
C LYS A 103 11.39 -3.78 -12.37
N PRO A 104 10.58 -3.81 -13.44
CA PRO A 104 9.35 -4.60 -13.47
C PRO A 104 9.55 -6.10 -13.20
N GLU A 105 10.70 -6.66 -13.60
CA GLU A 105 11.05 -8.06 -13.39
C GLU A 105 11.14 -8.37 -11.88
N THR A 106 11.73 -7.47 -11.11
CA THR A 106 11.84 -7.64 -9.65
C THR A 106 10.52 -7.44 -8.91
N ALA A 107 9.58 -6.69 -9.50
CA ALA A 107 8.23 -6.56 -8.96
C ALA A 107 7.44 -7.87 -9.07
N ILE A 108 7.59 -8.60 -10.18
CA ILE A 108 6.98 -9.94 -10.34
C ILE A 108 7.55 -10.91 -9.31
N GLU A 109 8.88 -10.95 -9.15
CA GLU A 109 9.52 -11.82 -8.16
C GLU A 109 9.10 -11.48 -6.72
N ALA A 110 8.92 -10.19 -6.42
CA ALA A 110 8.38 -9.74 -5.15
C ALA A 110 6.96 -10.25 -4.89
N ILE A 111 6.05 -10.15 -5.88
CA ILE A 111 4.69 -10.66 -5.76
C ILE A 111 4.68 -12.17 -5.57
N LYS A 112 5.50 -12.92 -6.34
CA LYS A 112 5.64 -14.38 -6.20
C LYS A 112 6.10 -14.75 -4.80
N TRP A 113 7.15 -14.09 -4.31
CA TRP A 113 7.69 -14.37 -2.98
C TRP A 113 6.66 -14.06 -1.88
N ALA A 114 5.99 -12.91 -1.95
CA ALA A 114 4.95 -12.51 -0.98
C ALA A 114 3.80 -13.54 -0.94
N THR A 115 3.38 -14.00 -2.12
CA THR A 115 2.36 -15.03 -2.26
C THR A 115 2.79 -16.34 -1.61
N THR A 116 4.03 -16.76 -1.83
CA THR A 116 4.60 -17.99 -1.24
C THR A 116 4.78 -17.87 0.28
N ALA A 117 5.12 -16.68 0.77
CA ALA A 117 5.23 -16.38 2.20
C ALA A 117 3.87 -16.36 2.93
N GLY A 118 2.75 -16.46 2.19
CA GLY A 118 1.41 -16.50 2.74
C GLY A 118 1.06 -15.22 3.51
N VAL A 119 1.38 -14.06 2.92
CA VAL A 119 0.95 -12.76 3.48
C VAL A 119 -0.54 -12.54 3.22
N HIS A 120 -1.18 -11.73 4.05
CA HIS A 120 -2.58 -11.34 3.86
C HIS A 120 -2.70 -10.08 2.99
N ILE A 121 -1.69 -9.20 3.08
CA ILE A 121 -1.67 -7.90 2.41
C ILE A 121 -0.34 -7.73 1.68
N ILE A 122 -0.38 -7.19 0.47
CA ILE A 122 0.79 -6.65 -0.24
C ILE A 122 0.60 -5.13 -0.34
N SER A 123 1.55 -4.37 0.18
CA SER A 123 1.56 -2.90 0.12
C SER A 123 2.67 -2.41 -0.80
N MET A 124 2.29 -1.58 -1.77
CA MET A 124 3.16 -1.08 -2.83
C MET A 124 3.02 0.44 -2.93
N SER A 125 4.12 1.19 -2.77
CA SER A 125 4.12 2.66 -2.85
C SER A 125 4.83 3.20 -4.10
N TRP A 126 4.70 2.47 -5.21
CA TRP A 126 5.37 2.77 -6.47
C TRP A 126 4.45 2.49 -7.67
N SER A 127 4.86 2.98 -8.85
CA SER A 127 4.16 2.78 -10.12
C SER A 127 5.16 2.38 -11.22
N ILE A 128 4.70 1.70 -12.26
CA ILE A 128 5.51 1.32 -13.42
C ILE A 128 4.95 2.01 -14.67
N ASN A 129 5.84 2.56 -15.50
CA ASN A 129 5.45 3.16 -16.78
C ASN A 129 5.20 2.05 -17.82
N GLN A 130 3.98 1.94 -18.34
CA GLN A 130 3.58 0.91 -19.31
C GLN A 130 4.41 0.95 -20.59
N SER A 131 4.75 2.14 -21.07
CA SER A 131 5.51 2.30 -22.31
C SER A 131 6.92 1.69 -22.23
N LYS A 132 7.41 1.42 -21.01
CA LYS A 132 8.73 0.83 -20.75
C LYS A 132 8.66 -0.66 -20.42
N VAL A 133 7.48 -1.28 -20.52
CA VAL A 133 7.25 -2.70 -20.22
C VAL A 133 6.88 -3.41 -21.51
N SER A 134 7.49 -4.56 -21.80
CA SER A 134 7.11 -5.39 -22.94
C SER A 134 5.68 -5.94 -22.77
N GLY A 135 4.99 -6.25 -23.87
CA GLY A 135 3.63 -6.79 -23.82
C GLY A 135 3.54 -8.09 -23.00
N ASP A 136 4.53 -8.98 -23.14
CA ASP A 136 4.58 -10.24 -22.41
C ASP A 136 4.74 -10.02 -20.90
N LEU A 137 5.67 -9.14 -20.51
CA LEU A 137 5.92 -8.83 -19.09
C LEU A 137 4.70 -8.15 -18.45
N TYR A 138 3.98 -7.33 -19.21
CA TYR A 138 2.72 -6.75 -18.77
C TYR A 138 1.65 -7.81 -18.54
N ASN A 139 1.50 -8.76 -19.48
CA ASN A 139 0.53 -9.85 -19.35
C ASN A 139 0.86 -10.75 -18.16
N ASP A 140 2.14 -11.08 -17.96
CA ASP A 140 2.60 -11.83 -16.79
C ASP A 140 2.24 -11.12 -15.50
N PHE A 141 2.51 -9.81 -15.42
CA PHE A 141 2.16 -9.01 -14.25
C PHE A 141 0.65 -9.03 -13.95
N GLN A 142 -0.19 -8.88 -14.97
CA GLN A 142 -1.65 -8.97 -14.84
C GLN A 142 -2.11 -10.36 -14.37
N ASN A 143 -1.49 -11.43 -14.90
CA ASN A 143 -1.78 -12.80 -14.50
C ASN A 143 -1.41 -13.05 -13.03
N PHE A 144 -0.26 -12.52 -12.58
CA PHE A 144 0.14 -12.62 -11.17
C PHE A 144 -0.80 -11.85 -10.24
N ILE A 145 -1.23 -10.64 -10.59
CA ILE A 145 -2.21 -9.89 -9.80
C ILE A 145 -3.52 -10.69 -9.64
N ARG A 146 -4.02 -11.30 -10.72
CA ARG A 146 -5.21 -12.17 -10.65
C ARG A 146 -4.98 -13.37 -9.74
N ALA A 147 -3.84 -14.05 -9.87
CA ALA A 147 -3.51 -15.20 -9.03
C ALA A 147 -3.38 -14.85 -7.54
N VAL A 148 -2.89 -13.65 -7.21
CA VAL A 148 -2.84 -13.12 -5.84
C VAL A 148 -4.24 -12.89 -5.30
N TYR A 149 -5.12 -12.29 -6.12
CA TYR A 149 -6.52 -12.07 -5.78
C TYR A 149 -7.27 -13.38 -5.53
N ASP A 150 -7.09 -14.38 -6.40
CA ASP A 150 -7.72 -15.69 -6.26
C ASP A 150 -7.29 -16.43 -4.98
N LYS A 151 -6.12 -16.09 -4.43
CA LYS A 151 -5.62 -16.58 -3.14
C LYS A 151 -6.12 -15.80 -1.93
N GLY A 152 -6.96 -14.79 -2.13
CA GLY A 152 -7.52 -13.95 -1.07
C GLY A 152 -6.55 -12.93 -0.47
N ILE A 153 -5.46 -12.61 -1.18
CA ILE A 153 -4.47 -11.63 -0.73
C ILE A 153 -4.90 -10.24 -1.21
N THR A 154 -4.95 -9.26 -0.30
CA THR A 154 -5.33 -7.88 -0.64
C THR A 154 -4.12 -7.06 -1.07
N MET A 155 -4.21 -6.36 -2.20
CA MET A 155 -3.14 -5.50 -2.70
C MET A 155 -3.50 -4.01 -2.56
N PHE A 156 -2.63 -3.24 -1.91
CA PHE A 156 -2.71 -1.77 -1.86
C PHE A 156 -1.61 -1.16 -2.70
N CYS A 157 -1.99 -0.18 -3.53
CA CYS A 157 -1.08 0.41 -4.50
C CYS A 157 -1.24 1.93 -4.52
N ALA A 158 -0.14 2.66 -4.45
CA ALA A 158 -0.16 4.10 -4.67
C ALA A 158 -0.53 4.44 -6.12
N ALA A 159 -1.28 5.51 -6.31
CA ALA A 159 -1.45 6.13 -7.61
C ALA A 159 -0.16 6.85 -8.02
N SER A 160 0.02 7.10 -9.32
CA SER A 160 1.16 7.88 -9.82
C SER A 160 1.08 9.34 -9.39
N ASP A 161 2.19 9.87 -8.87
CA ASP A 161 2.32 11.28 -8.46
C ASP A 161 2.32 12.27 -9.63
N HIS A 162 2.41 11.76 -10.88
CA HIS A 162 2.46 12.61 -12.07
C HIS A 162 1.10 13.19 -12.51
N GLY A 163 0.00 12.87 -11.82
CA GLY A 163 -1.33 13.27 -12.26
C GLY A 163 -1.71 12.70 -13.63
N ASN A 164 -2.91 13.02 -14.14
CA ASN A 164 -3.29 12.60 -15.48
C ASN A 164 -2.57 13.48 -16.53
N THR A 165 -1.34 13.13 -16.90
CA THR A 165 -0.70 13.70 -18.08
C THR A 165 -1.31 13.06 -19.32
N SER A 166 -2.53 13.48 -19.68
CA SER A 166 -3.07 13.24 -21.02
C SER A 166 -2.30 14.10 -22.03
N VAL A 167 -1.00 13.83 -22.16
CA VAL A 167 -0.21 14.17 -23.33
C VAL A 167 -0.02 12.84 -24.03
N SER A 168 -0.63 12.74 -25.21
CA SER A 168 -0.63 11.59 -26.11
C SER A 168 0.69 10.82 -26.12
N GLY A 169 0.78 9.73 -25.35
CA GLY A 169 1.89 8.75 -25.47
C GLY A 169 2.27 7.98 -24.21
N VAL A 170 2.07 8.51 -22.99
CA VAL A 170 2.55 7.84 -21.76
C VAL A 170 1.39 7.38 -20.89
N LYS A 171 1.06 6.08 -20.95
CA LYS A 171 0.18 5.42 -19.98
C LYS A 171 1.03 4.92 -18.81
N THR A 172 0.81 5.47 -17.62
CA THR A 172 1.38 4.91 -16.39
C THR A 172 0.44 3.82 -15.90
N ILE A 173 0.97 2.62 -15.62
CA ILE A 173 0.20 1.59 -14.93
C ILE A 173 0.32 1.90 -13.44
N SER A 174 -0.76 2.41 -12.86
CA SER A 174 -1.12 1.92 -11.55
C SER A 174 -1.50 0.43 -11.74
N PRO A 175 -1.10 -0.50 -10.87
CA PRO A 175 -1.39 -1.94 -10.99
C PRO A 175 -2.91 -2.29 -10.97
N LEU A 176 -3.78 -1.29 -11.10
CA LEU A 176 -5.21 -1.41 -11.24
C LEU A 176 -5.60 -1.59 -12.71
N PRO A 177 -6.26 -2.70 -13.09
CA PRO A 177 -6.78 -2.87 -14.45
C PRO A 177 -7.81 -1.78 -14.79
N SER A 178 -7.76 -1.25 -16.02
CA SER A 178 -8.69 -0.23 -16.53
C SER A 178 -10.17 -0.65 -16.54
N ALA A 179 -10.45 -1.94 -16.36
CA ALA A 179 -11.80 -2.53 -16.41
C ALA A 179 -12.65 -2.29 -15.14
N ILE A 180 -12.12 -1.67 -14.09
CA ILE A 180 -12.83 -1.46 -12.82
C ILE A 180 -13.54 -0.08 -12.76
N HIS A 181 -13.29 0.80 -13.73
CA HIS A 181 -13.81 2.17 -13.72
C HIS A 181 -15.33 2.31 -13.92
N SER A 182 -16.04 1.26 -14.35
CA SER A 182 -17.48 1.33 -14.65
C SER A 182 -18.41 1.03 -13.47
N ASN A 183 -17.91 0.61 -12.30
CA ASN A 183 -18.73 0.30 -11.14
C ASN A 183 -18.41 1.21 -9.93
N LEU A 184 -18.41 2.52 -10.16
CA LEU A 184 -18.59 3.48 -9.07
C LEU A 184 -20.01 3.31 -8.52
N VAL A 185 -20.14 2.53 -7.44
CA VAL A 185 -21.38 2.43 -6.67
C VAL A 185 -21.67 3.83 -6.10
N GLN A 186 -22.75 4.45 -6.58
CA GLN A 186 -23.36 5.58 -5.88
C GLN A 186 -23.72 5.13 -4.46
N PRO A 187 -23.49 5.96 -3.42
CA PRO A 187 -23.90 5.59 -2.07
C PRO A 187 -25.40 5.28 -2.08
N PRO A 188 -25.85 4.14 -1.51
CA PRO A 188 -27.26 3.86 -1.43
C PRO A 188 -27.95 4.99 -0.65
N SER A 189 -28.99 5.57 -1.25
CA SER A 189 -29.91 6.48 -0.58
C SER A 189 -30.40 5.81 0.69
N MET A 190 -30.25 6.48 1.84
CA MET A 190 -30.80 6.04 3.13
C MET A 190 -32.29 5.72 2.95
N VAL A 191 -32.62 4.43 2.95
CA VAL A 191 -33.99 3.96 3.15
C VAL A 191 -34.28 4.15 4.63
N LYS A 192 -35.23 5.04 4.93
CA LYS A 192 -35.81 5.16 6.26
C LYS A 192 -36.54 3.87 6.57
N THR A 193 -36.12 3.17 7.61
CA THR A 193 -36.95 2.18 8.31
C THR A 193 -37.08 2.63 9.75
N ASP A 194 -38.31 3.01 10.10
CA ASP A 194 -38.76 3.27 11.45
C ASP A 194 -38.65 1.99 12.29
N GLN A 195 -37.98 2.09 13.45
CA GLN A 195 -38.45 1.55 14.75
C GLN A 195 -37.39 1.77 15.83
N ASP A 196 -37.65 2.81 16.63
CA ASP A 196 -37.51 2.93 18.08
C ASP A 196 -36.67 1.88 18.82
N TRP A 197 -35.65 2.32 19.56
CA TRP A 197 -35.49 2.02 20.99
C TRP A 197 -34.52 3.05 21.64
N CYS A 198 -34.99 3.60 22.78
CA CYS A 198 -34.30 4.38 23.81
C CYS A 198 -34.12 5.90 23.64
N THR A 199 -34.94 6.58 24.44
CA THR A 199 -35.07 8.01 24.71
C THR A 199 -34.00 8.59 25.66
N GLU A 200 -33.79 9.91 25.47
CA GLU A 200 -33.45 10.96 26.43
C GLU A 200 -32.11 10.97 27.19
N THR A 201 -31.24 11.90 26.77
CA THR A 201 -30.89 13.17 27.45
C THR A 201 -29.81 13.83 26.58
N GLY A 202 -30.07 14.88 25.82
CA GLY A 202 -30.30 16.23 26.32
C GLY A 202 -28.99 17.02 26.32
N LEU A 203 -28.61 17.62 25.18
CA LEU A 203 -27.88 18.91 25.09
C LEU A 203 -27.73 19.34 23.61
N LEU A 204 -28.13 20.58 23.35
CA LEU A 204 -28.21 21.24 22.05
C LEU A 204 -26.90 21.96 21.68
N SER A 205 -26.65 21.99 20.36
CA SER A 205 -26.02 23.07 19.55
C SER A 205 -24.46 23.12 19.42
N PRO A 206 -23.91 23.89 18.46
CA PRO A 206 -24.05 23.71 17.01
C PRO A 206 -22.68 23.78 16.30
N TRP A 207 -22.43 22.98 15.27
CA TRP A 207 -21.27 23.21 14.39
C TRP A 207 -21.73 23.49 12.96
N GLY A 208 -21.50 24.73 12.56
CA GLY A 208 -21.71 25.25 11.22
C GLY A 208 -20.83 24.54 10.19
N LYS A 209 -21.31 24.52 8.96
CA LYS A 209 -20.54 24.07 7.79
C LYS A 209 -19.33 24.99 7.60
N PRO A 210 -18.10 24.47 7.47
CA PRO A 210 -17.00 25.26 6.94
C PRO A 210 -17.03 25.23 5.42
N THR A 211 -17.23 26.41 4.84
CA THR A 211 -16.80 26.75 3.48
C THR A 211 -15.28 26.70 3.46
N VAL A 212 -14.67 25.94 2.54
CA VAL A 212 -13.23 26.00 2.28
C VAL A 212 -13.02 26.45 0.84
N THR A 213 -12.64 27.71 0.70
CA THR A 213 -11.87 28.26 -0.40
C THR A 213 -10.38 28.14 -0.06
N GLY A 214 -9.53 27.78 -1.02
CA GLY A 214 -8.08 28.02 -0.93
C GLY A 214 -7.16 26.80 -1.00
N SER A 215 -6.46 26.73 -2.14
CA SER A 215 -5.15 26.14 -2.44
C SER A 215 -4.28 25.50 -1.35
N GLY A 216 -3.70 24.34 -1.70
CA GLY A 216 -2.28 24.04 -1.41
C GLY A 216 -1.99 22.89 -0.44
N ALA A 217 -1.94 21.65 -0.95
CA ALA A 217 -0.99 20.58 -0.59
C ALA A 217 -1.34 19.32 -1.42
N PRO A 218 -0.36 18.56 -1.96
CA PRO A 218 -0.67 17.26 -2.54
C PRO A 218 -1.00 16.28 -1.40
N SER A 219 -2.28 16.00 -1.20
CA SER A 219 -2.70 14.88 -0.35
C SER A 219 -2.45 13.58 -1.11
N SER A 220 -1.51 12.77 -0.64
CA SER A 220 -1.33 11.40 -1.13
C SER A 220 -2.60 10.60 -0.82
N VAL A 221 -3.40 10.30 -1.85
CA VAL A 221 -4.61 9.50 -1.72
C VAL A 221 -4.21 8.03 -1.87
N PHE A 222 -4.34 7.25 -0.80
CA PHE A 222 -4.23 5.79 -0.88
C PHE A 222 -5.55 5.21 -1.41
N THR A 223 -5.52 4.58 -2.58
CA THR A 223 -6.68 3.86 -3.10
C THR A 223 -6.62 2.42 -2.61
N ALA A 224 -7.53 2.08 -1.69
CA ALA A 224 -7.84 0.70 -1.33
C ALA A 224 -8.77 0.14 -2.41
N VAL A 225 -8.36 -0.91 -3.11
CA VAL A 225 -9.26 -1.65 -3.99
C VAL A 225 -9.59 -2.99 -3.34
N THR A 226 -10.76 -3.05 -2.72
CA THR A 226 -11.44 -4.32 -2.44
C THR A 226 -12.38 -4.57 -3.61
N VAL A 227 -12.02 -5.47 -4.50
CA VAL A 227 -12.95 -5.97 -5.52
C VAL A 227 -13.89 -6.94 -4.80
N ARG A 228 -15.20 -6.63 -4.82
CA ARG A 228 -16.26 -7.57 -4.42
C ARG A 228 -16.78 -8.28 -5.66
#